data_AF-A0A0F8YKZ6-F1
#
_entry.id   AF-A0A0F8YKZ6-F1
#
_cell.length_a   1.000
_cell.length_b   1.000
_cell.length_c   1.000
_cell.angle_alpha   90.00
_cell.angle_beta   90.00
_cell.angle_gamma   90.00
#
_symmetry.space_group_name_H-M   'P 1'
#
loop_
_entity.id
_entity.type
_entity.pdbx_description
1 polymer ?
#
loop_
_entity_poly.entity_id
_entity_poly.type
_entity_poly.pdbx_seq_one_letter_code
_entity_poly.pdbx_strand_id
1 'polypeptide(L)'
;VTGGQADVASAASKILLDAAAGETWKILDIVLSADGTDFSGGGGDRLLSITDGTSIWSVIPAATLQSLAVARWGDAGMPDPATASHLFAESASGTDIVAEYSGGSADYTAGSLTLRITAYRTA
;
A
#
# COMPACT_ATOMS: atom_id res chain seq x y z
N VAL A 1 6.64 8.07 -0.78
CA VAL A 1 5.34 8.76 -0.62
C VAL A 1 4.93 8.65 0.83
N THR A 2 4.62 9.78 1.47
CA THR A 2 4.05 9.81 2.82
C THR A 2 2.53 9.91 2.72
N GLY A 3 1.81 9.11 3.51
CA GLY A 3 0.36 9.14 3.62
C GLY A 3 -0.08 9.18 5.07
N GLY A 4 -0.87 10.19 5.43
CA GLY A 4 -1.56 10.26 6.72
C GLY A 4 -2.85 9.45 6.73
N GLN A 5 -3.40 9.17 7.91
CA GLN A 5 -4.67 8.46 8.02
C GLN A 5 -5.80 9.12 7.20
N ALA A 6 -5.85 10.46 7.21
CA ALA A 6 -6.91 11.21 6.54
C ALA A 6 -6.81 11.12 5.02
N ASP A 7 -5.59 10.96 4.49
CA ASP A 7 -5.34 10.76 3.07
C ASP A 7 -5.96 9.44 2.59
N VAL A 8 -6.00 8.42 3.45
CA VAL A 8 -6.51 7.08 3.14
C VAL A 8 -7.97 6.88 3.58
N ALA A 9 -8.43 7.58 4.63
CA ALA A 9 -9.77 7.45 5.22
C ALA A 9 -10.89 8.12 4.40
N SER A 10 -10.57 9.13 3.59
CA SER A 10 -11.57 9.93 2.85
C SER A 10 -12.15 9.24 1.59
N ALA A 11 -12.09 7.91 1.52
CA ALA A 11 -12.31 7.10 0.31
C ALA A 11 -11.28 7.34 -0.83
N ALA A 12 -10.22 8.11 -0.55
CA ALA A 12 -9.14 8.38 -1.49
C ALA A 12 -7.99 7.40 -1.26
N SER A 13 -7.56 6.77 -2.34
CA SER A 13 -6.31 6.03 -2.37
C SER A 13 -5.14 7.01 -2.48
N LYS A 14 -3.97 6.62 -1.99
CA LYS A 14 -2.73 7.40 -2.12
C LYS A 14 -1.93 6.87 -3.31
N ILE A 15 -1.79 7.68 -4.35
CA ILE A 15 -0.96 7.34 -5.51
C ILE A 15 0.51 7.16 -5.06
N LEU A 16 1.04 5.97 -5.34
CA LEU A 16 2.45 5.62 -5.15
C LEU A 16 3.21 5.69 -6.47
N LEU A 17 2.55 5.32 -7.57
CA LEU A 17 2.99 5.45 -8.95
C LEU A 17 1.82 6.00 -9.78
N ASP A 18 2.03 7.14 -10.42
CA ASP A 18 1.11 7.73 -11.39
C ASP A 18 1.45 7.16 -12.78
N ALA A 19 0.49 6.49 -13.43
CA ALA A 19 0.70 5.80 -14.70
C ALA A 19 0.06 6.59 -15.84
N ALA A 20 0.83 6.90 -16.88
CA ALA A 20 0.25 7.52 -18.07
C ALA A 20 -0.55 6.52 -18.90
N ALA A 21 -1.47 7.00 -19.73
CA ALA A 21 -2.26 6.15 -20.61
C ALA A 21 -1.35 5.23 -21.47
N GLY A 22 -1.62 3.92 -21.41
CA GLY A 22 -0.84 2.91 -22.13
C GLY A 22 0.32 2.33 -21.32
N GLU A 23 0.74 2.96 -20.23
CA GLU A 23 1.86 2.47 -19.42
C GLU A 23 1.49 1.25 -18.59
N THR A 24 2.42 0.32 -18.49
CA THR A 24 2.35 -0.80 -17.55
C THR A 24 3.63 -0.91 -16.73
N TRP A 25 3.50 -1.39 -15.50
CA TRP A 25 4.59 -1.39 -14.52
C TRP A 25 4.69 -2.72 -13.78
N LYS A 26 5.91 -3.13 -13.44
CA LYS A 26 6.18 -4.26 -12.53
C LYS A 26 6.89 -3.77 -11.28
N ILE A 27 6.37 -4.16 -10.12
CA ILE A 27 6.98 -3.88 -8.82
C ILE A 27 8.16 -4.82 -8.58
N LEU A 28 9.29 -4.25 -8.14
CA LEU A 28 10.50 -4.97 -7.73
C LEU A 28 10.64 -5.03 -6.21
N ASP A 29 10.24 -3.96 -5.52
CA ASP A 29 10.37 -3.86 -4.06
C ASP A 29 9.37 -2.85 -3.51
N ILE A 30 8.93 -3.07 -2.26
CA ILE A 30 8.11 -2.15 -1.49
C ILE A 30 8.69 -2.06 -0.09
N VAL A 31 8.91 -0.83 0.37
CA VAL A 31 9.40 -0.56 1.73
C VAL A 31 8.38 0.29 2.45
N LEU A 32 7.94 -0.19 3.60
CA LEU A 32 7.13 0.52 4.58
C LEU A 32 8.03 1.00 5.71
N SER A 33 7.86 2.25 6.11
CA SER A 33 8.45 2.83 7.30
C SER A 33 7.45 3.75 7.97
N ALA A 34 7.59 3.94 9.27
CA ALA A 34 6.92 5.02 9.96
C ALA A 34 7.38 6.39 9.46
N ASP A 35 6.49 7.37 9.59
CA ASP A 35 6.75 8.79 9.33
C ASP A 35 6.65 9.59 10.64
N GLY A 36 7.44 9.16 11.64
CA GLY A 36 7.49 9.79 12.96
C GLY A 36 6.38 9.39 13.94
N THR A 37 5.26 8.83 13.47
CA THR A 37 4.20 8.20 14.29
C THR A 37 3.59 6.98 13.58
N ASP A 38 2.92 6.10 14.32
CA ASP A 38 2.09 5.02 13.75
C ASP A 38 0.64 5.45 13.54
N PHE A 39 -0.08 4.71 12.70
CA PHE A 39 -1.53 4.78 12.71
C PHE A 39 -2.09 4.37 14.08
N SER A 40 -3.01 5.17 14.60
CA SER A 40 -3.53 4.98 15.95
C SER A 40 -4.89 5.65 16.18
N GLY A 41 -5.50 5.32 17.31
CA GLY A 41 -6.78 5.88 17.76
C GLY A 41 -7.99 5.30 17.03
N GLY A 42 -9.19 5.65 17.50
CA GLY A 42 -10.46 5.29 16.87
C GLY A 42 -10.86 3.81 16.90
N GLY A 43 -10.00 2.92 17.42
CA GLY A 43 -10.19 1.47 17.27
C GLY A 43 -9.88 0.98 15.87
N GLY A 44 -9.04 1.70 15.11
CA GLY A 44 -8.77 1.44 13.70
C GLY A 44 -8.32 0.00 13.43
N ASP A 45 -8.99 -0.65 12.50
CA ASP A 45 -8.78 -2.06 12.11
C ASP A 45 -8.62 -2.24 10.59
N ARG A 46 -8.62 -1.14 9.82
CA ARG A 46 -8.36 -1.16 8.38
C ARG A 46 -6.99 -1.74 8.09
N LEU A 47 -6.93 -2.60 7.08
CA LEU A 47 -5.69 -3.02 6.44
C LEU A 47 -5.32 -1.98 5.38
N LEU A 48 -4.09 -2.05 4.86
CA LEU A 48 -3.67 -1.21 3.74
C LEU A 48 -3.24 -2.10 2.58
N SER A 49 -3.86 -1.93 1.41
CA SER A 49 -3.53 -2.66 0.20
C SER A 49 -2.66 -1.84 -0.73
N ILE A 50 -1.66 -2.48 -1.34
CA ILE A 50 -0.92 -1.95 -2.48
C ILE A 50 -1.48 -2.60 -3.75
N THR A 51 -2.11 -1.80 -4.61
CA THR A 51 -2.99 -2.31 -5.66
C THR A 51 -3.11 -1.31 -6.80
N ASP A 52 -3.51 -1.81 -7.98
CA ASP A 52 -3.99 -0.99 -9.11
C ASP A 52 -5.49 -1.22 -9.35
N GLY A 53 -6.18 -1.87 -8.40
CA GLY A 53 -7.57 -2.29 -8.51
C GLY A 53 -7.79 -3.61 -9.26
N THR A 54 -6.78 -4.14 -9.95
CA THR A 54 -6.80 -5.45 -10.62
C THR A 54 -5.90 -6.46 -9.91
N SER A 55 -4.64 -6.10 -9.69
CA SER A 55 -3.62 -6.84 -8.96
C SER A 55 -3.45 -6.26 -7.56
N ILE A 56 -3.38 -7.13 -6.56
CA ILE A 56 -3.02 -6.75 -5.20
C ILE A 56 -1.65 -7.36 -4.92
N TRP A 57 -0.64 -6.51 -4.72
CA TRP A 57 0.75 -6.91 -4.47
C TRP A 57 1.05 -7.13 -2.99
N SER A 58 0.32 -6.48 -2.09
CA SER A 58 0.43 -6.71 -0.65
C SER A 58 -0.81 -6.21 0.09
N VAL A 59 -1.10 -6.85 1.22
CA VAL A 59 -2.09 -6.40 2.20
C VAL A 59 -1.38 -6.30 3.55
N ILE A 60 -1.14 -5.08 4.00
CA ILE A 60 -0.45 -4.75 5.23
C ILE A 60 -1.43 -4.90 6.40
N PRO A 61 -1.14 -5.77 7.39
CA PRO A 61 -2.01 -5.96 8.54
C PRO A 61 -2.18 -4.70 9.39
N ALA A 62 -3.39 -4.51 9.95
CA ALA A 62 -3.68 -3.42 10.88
C ALA A 62 -2.71 -3.37 12.08
N ALA A 63 -2.25 -4.54 12.54
CA ALA A 63 -1.25 -4.62 13.62
C ALA A 63 0.08 -3.97 13.21
N THR A 64 0.54 -4.20 11.97
CA THR A 64 1.77 -3.60 11.46
C THR A 64 1.64 -2.09 11.30
N LEU A 65 0.48 -1.61 10.83
CA LEU A 65 0.20 -0.17 10.72
C LEU A 65 0.21 0.54 12.08
N GLN A 66 -0.01 -0.21 13.17
CA GLN A 66 -0.13 0.30 14.54
C GLN A 66 1.13 0.07 15.41
N SER A 67 2.14 -0.66 14.93
CA SER A 67 3.21 -1.18 15.79
C SER A 67 4.65 -0.83 15.37
N LEU A 68 4.87 0.30 14.71
CA LEU A 68 6.14 0.87 14.23
C LEU A 68 7.24 -0.16 13.94
N ALA A 69 7.29 -0.66 12.71
CA ALA A 69 8.49 -1.34 12.20
C ALA A 69 8.71 -1.01 10.73
N VAL A 70 9.98 -0.85 10.35
CA VAL A 70 10.36 -0.88 8.93
C VAL A 70 10.11 -2.31 8.44
N ALA A 71 9.36 -2.43 7.35
CA ALA A 71 9.09 -3.71 6.70
C ALA A 71 9.42 -3.61 5.21
N ARG A 72 10.00 -4.67 4.66
CA ARG A 72 10.25 -4.83 3.22
C ARG A 72 9.30 -5.87 2.65
N TRP A 73 9.00 -5.76 1.36
CA TRP A 73 8.11 -6.69 0.68
C TRP A 73 8.61 -8.13 0.82
N GLY A 74 7.71 -9.01 1.24
CA GLY A 74 8.00 -10.39 1.62
C GLY A 74 8.11 -10.60 3.14
N ASP A 75 8.30 -9.54 3.94
CA ASP A 75 8.29 -9.63 5.41
C ASP A 75 6.87 -9.86 5.94
N ALA A 76 6.76 -10.38 7.17
CA ALA A 76 5.45 -10.60 7.81
C ALA A 76 4.59 -9.32 7.93
N GLY A 77 5.23 -8.15 8.05
CA GLY A 77 4.55 -6.85 8.09
C GLY A 77 4.23 -6.26 6.71
N MET A 78 4.83 -6.79 5.64
CA MET A 78 4.61 -6.36 4.26
C MET A 78 4.61 -7.61 3.37
N PRO A 79 3.60 -8.48 3.51
CA PRO A 79 3.65 -9.81 2.94
C PRO A 79 3.63 -9.79 1.41
N ASP A 80 4.15 -10.87 0.82
CA ASP A 80 3.91 -11.21 -0.58
C ASP A 80 2.40 -11.29 -0.89
N PRO A 81 2.01 -11.14 -2.16
CA PRO A 81 0.61 -11.21 -2.54
C PRO A 81 0.04 -12.59 -2.25
N ALA A 82 -1.17 -12.62 -1.69
CA ALA A 82 -1.89 -13.88 -1.45
C ALA A 82 -2.13 -14.69 -2.74
N THR A 83 -2.31 -13.99 -3.87
CA THR A 83 -2.38 -14.59 -5.19
C THR A 83 -0.99 -14.63 -5.82
N ALA A 84 -0.43 -15.83 -5.96
CA ALA A 84 0.96 -16.02 -6.42
C ALA A 84 1.26 -15.37 -7.79
N SER A 85 0.29 -15.32 -8.70
CA SER A 85 0.48 -14.68 -10.01
C SER A 85 0.69 -13.16 -9.93
N HIS A 86 0.25 -12.51 -8.85
CA HIS A 86 0.44 -11.08 -8.66
C HIS A 86 1.89 -10.71 -8.32
N LEU A 87 2.72 -11.67 -7.87
CA LEU A 87 4.12 -11.43 -7.52
C LEU A 87 4.92 -10.85 -8.69
N PHE A 88 4.58 -11.25 -9.92
CA PHE A 88 5.22 -10.77 -11.15
C PHE A 88 4.23 -10.14 -12.14
N ALA A 89 3.03 -9.80 -11.68
CA ALA A 89 2.01 -9.19 -12.52
C ALA A 89 2.42 -7.77 -12.95
N GLU A 90 2.09 -7.45 -14.19
CA GLU A 90 2.08 -6.07 -14.67
C GLU A 90 0.84 -5.37 -14.14
N SER A 91 0.97 -4.06 -13.89
CA SER A 91 -0.19 -3.23 -13.65
C SER A 91 -1.12 -3.23 -14.86
N ALA A 92 -2.40 -2.99 -14.63
CA ALA A 92 -3.34 -2.65 -15.68
C ALA A 92 -2.86 -1.39 -16.43
N SER A 93 -3.13 -1.35 -17.74
CA SER A 93 -2.64 -0.29 -18.61
C SER A 93 -3.21 1.08 -18.20
N GLY A 94 -2.33 2.06 -18.01
CA GLY A 94 -2.68 3.41 -17.59
C GLY A 94 -3.37 3.50 -16.24
N THR A 95 -3.10 2.53 -15.35
CA THR A 95 -3.68 2.51 -14.00
C THR A 95 -2.61 2.73 -12.96
N ASP A 96 -2.87 3.67 -12.05
CA ASP A 96 -1.98 4.02 -10.95
C ASP A 96 -1.78 2.83 -10.01
N ILE A 97 -0.59 2.75 -9.42
CA ILE A 97 -0.35 1.90 -8.26
C ILE A 97 -0.59 2.76 -7.03
N VAL A 98 -1.51 2.34 -6.19
CA VAL A 98 -1.97 3.11 -5.03
C VAL A 98 -1.86 2.31 -3.73
N ALA A 99 -1.81 3.05 -2.61
CA ALA A 99 -2.09 2.52 -1.29
C ALA A 99 -3.53 2.91 -0.89
N GLU A 100 -4.37 1.95 -0.56
CA GLU A 100 -5.75 2.20 -0.15
C GLU A 100 -6.16 1.34 1.03
N TYR A 101 -7.09 1.81 1.87
CA TYR A 101 -7.62 0.99 2.96
C TYR A 101 -8.38 -0.21 2.39
N SER A 102 -8.17 -1.37 3.00
CA SER A 102 -8.83 -2.61 2.67
C SER A 102 -9.22 -3.37 3.93
N GLY A 103 -10.24 -4.23 3.84
CA GLY A 103 -10.77 -4.93 5.03
C GLY A 103 -11.18 -3.96 6.15
N GLY A 104 -11.33 -4.50 7.36
CA GLY A 104 -11.71 -3.73 8.54
C GLY A 104 -13.05 -2.99 8.41
N SER A 105 -13.40 -2.22 9.43
CA SER A 105 -14.62 -1.43 9.51
C SER A 105 -14.43 -0.04 10.14
N ALA A 106 -13.34 0.16 10.88
CA ALA A 106 -13.02 1.38 11.60
C ALA A 106 -11.72 1.98 11.07
N ASP A 107 -11.78 3.23 10.63
CA ASP A 107 -10.60 3.98 10.19
C ASP A 107 -9.77 4.44 11.40
N TYR A 108 -8.49 4.69 11.15
CA TYR A 108 -7.59 5.29 12.12
C TYR A 108 -7.90 6.78 12.28
N THR A 109 -7.68 7.35 13.46
CA THR A 109 -7.94 8.78 13.70
C THR A 109 -6.68 9.63 13.73
N ALA A 110 -5.50 9.00 13.83
CA ALA A 110 -4.20 9.66 13.82
C ALA A 110 -3.13 8.81 13.13
N GLY A 111 -1.99 9.44 12.80
CA GLY A 111 -0.78 8.79 12.32
C GLY A 111 -0.48 8.99 10.83
N SER A 112 0.75 8.63 10.45
CA SER A 112 1.26 8.66 9.08
C SER A 112 2.23 7.50 8.84
N LEU A 113 2.39 7.12 7.58
CA LEU A 113 3.40 6.16 7.16
C LEU A 113 4.07 6.62 5.87
N THR A 114 5.27 6.12 5.63
CA THR A 114 6.01 6.32 4.40
C THR A 114 6.13 5.00 3.65
N LEU A 115 5.67 5.01 2.40
CA LEU A 115 5.84 3.92 1.45
C LEU A 115 6.82 4.32 0.36
N ARG A 116 7.72 3.42 0.01
CA ARG A 116 8.57 3.54 -1.17
C ARG A 116 8.40 2.30 -2.03
N ILE A 117 8.06 2.50 -3.29
CA ILE A 117 8.04 1.43 -4.28
C ILE A 117 9.25 1.57 -5.20
N THR A 118 9.79 0.44 -5.64
CA THR A 118 10.70 0.36 -6.78
C THR A 118 9.99 -0.43 -7.86
N ALA A 119 9.85 0.14 -9.04
CA ALA A 119 9.19 -0.49 -10.17
C ALA A 119 9.92 -0.17 -11.47
N TYR A 120 9.69 -0.99 -12.49
CA TYR A 120 10.14 -0.70 -13.84
C TYR A 120 8.97 -0.76 -14.81
N ARG A 121 9.01 0.13 -15.80
CA ARG A 121 8.01 0.20 -16.86
C ARG A 121 8.21 -0.96 -17.83
N THR A 122 7.13 -1.63 -18.22
CA THR A 122 7.15 -2.74 -19.18
C THR A 122 6.61 -2.36 -20.55
N ALA A 123 5.75 -1.33 -20.64
CA ALA A 123 5.26 -0.72 -21.88
C ALA A 123 5.00 0.77 -21.68
#